data_AF-A0A562PJM3-F1
#
_entry.id   AF-A0A562PJM3-F1
#
_cell.length_a   1.000
_cell.length_b   1.000
_cell.length_c   1.000
_cell.angle_alpha   90.00
_cell.angle_beta   90.00
_cell.angle_gamma   90.00
#
_symmetry.space_group_name_H-M   'P 1'
#
loop_
_entity.id
_entity.type
_entity.pdbx_description
1 polymer ?
#
loop_
_entity_poly.entity_id
_entity_poly.type
_entity_poly.pdbx_seq_one_letter_code
_entity_poly.pdbx_strand_id
1 'polypeptide(L)'
;MDRVEPRLPQAVRQSGLQVESAASGFLMMIGLTSPNGQFDEVALNDYLARNIVQELRRIDGVGRVQLFGAEQAMRVWVDPNKLTAYGLTMNELAQAIEQQNASIAPG
;
A
#
# COMPACT_ATOMS: atom_id res chain seq x y z
N MET A 1 -14.15 -21.23 16.48
CA MET A 1 -13.31 -20.09 16.08
C MET A 1 -11.86 -20.27 16.53
N ASP A 2 -11.31 -21.50 16.64
CA ASP A 2 -9.94 -21.63 17.20
C ASP A 2 -9.26 -22.99 16.93
N ARG A 3 -9.25 -23.47 15.67
CA ARG A 3 -8.64 -24.78 15.35
C ARG A 3 -7.66 -24.81 14.18
N VAL A 4 -7.36 -23.67 13.55
CA VAL A 4 -6.51 -23.65 12.34
C VAL A 4 -5.34 -22.67 12.40
N GLU A 5 -5.38 -21.64 13.24
CA GLU A 5 -4.27 -20.68 13.41
C GLU A 5 -2.91 -21.27 13.79
N PRO A 6 -2.82 -22.34 14.62
CA PRO A 6 -1.52 -22.90 15.00
C PRO A 6 -0.77 -23.59 13.85
N ARG A 7 -1.42 -23.86 12.71
CA ARG A 7 -0.82 -24.61 11.58
C ARG A 7 -0.38 -23.71 10.43
N LEU A 8 -0.52 -22.39 10.58
CA LEU A 8 -0.16 -21.45 9.52
C LEU A 8 1.32 -21.04 9.62
N PRO A 9 2.09 -21.16 8.52
CA PRO A 9 3.43 -20.61 8.42
C PRO A 9 3.45 -19.13 8.83
N GLN A 10 4.53 -18.66 9.47
CA GLN A 10 4.63 -17.30 10.00
C GLN A 10 4.31 -16.21 8.95
N ALA A 11 4.61 -16.46 7.68
CA ALA A 11 4.30 -15.56 6.57
C ALA A 11 2.79 -15.28 6.40
N VAL A 12 1.91 -16.27 6.65
CA VAL A 12 0.45 -16.11 6.49
C VAL A 12 -0.15 -15.35 7.68
N ARG A 13 0.46 -15.46 8.87
CA ARG A 13 0.04 -14.70 10.05
C ARG A 13 0.41 -13.22 9.96
N GLN A 14 1.55 -12.88 9.33
CA GLN A 14 1.91 -11.48 9.07
C GLN A 14 0.98 -10.80 8.05
N SER A 15 0.37 -11.57 7.15
CA SER A 15 -0.52 -11.03 6.12
C SER A 15 -1.95 -10.74 6.59
N GLY A 16 -2.33 -11.18 7.80
CA GLY A 16 -3.67 -11.05 8.35
C GLY A 16 -4.70 -11.95 7.67
N LEU A 17 -5.53 -12.66 8.45
CA LEU A 17 -6.67 -13.41 7.92
C LEU A 17 -7.90 -12.50 7.95
N GLN A 18 -8.37 -12.05 6.77
CA GLN A 18 -9.66 -11.35 6.64
C GLN A 18 -10.72 -12.33 6.14
N VAL A 19 -11.71 -12.63 6.99
CA VAL A 19 -12.89 -13.44 6.61
C VAL A 19 -14.04 -12.49 6.34
N GLU A 20 -14.46 -12.40 5.09
CA GLU A 20 -15.51 -11.45 4.68
C GLU A 20 -16.56 -12.15 3.82
N SER A 21 -17.82 -12.08 4.26
CA SER A 21 -18.99 -12.53 3.51
C SER A 21 -19.35 -11.49 2.45
N ALA A 22 -18.92 -11.71 1.21
CA ALA A 22 -19.36 -10.91 0.07
C ALA A 22 -20.23 -11.76 -0.84
N ALA A 23 -21.49 -11.35 -1.04
CA ALA A 23 -22.23 -11.76 -2.24
C ALA A 23 -21.35 -11.43 -3.47
N SER A 24 -21.30 -12.32 -4.45
CA SER A 24 -20.25 -12.42 -5.47
C SER A 24 -20.22 -11.32 -6.56
N GLY A 25 -20.51 -10.05 -6.22
CA GLY A 25 -20.47 -8.91 -7.14
C GLY A 25 -20.26 -7.56 -6.46
N PHE A 26 -19.80 -6.56 -7.22
CA PHE A 26 -19.71 -5.17 -6.76
C PHE A 26 -21.09 -4.51 -6.81
N LEU A 27 -21.50 -3.85 -5.71
CA LEU A 27 -22.72 -3.03 -5.69
C LEU A 27 -22.54 -1.72 -6.49
N MET A 28 -21.37 -1.08 -6.35
CA MET A 28 -21.07 0.22 -6.93
C MET A 28 -19.56 0.34 -7.20
N MET A 29 -19.19 1.08 -8.25
CA MET A 29 -17.83 1.49 -8.54
C MET A 29 -17.77 3.02 -8.58
N ILE A 30 -16.77 3.59 -7.90
CA ILE A 30 -16.60 5.03 -7.76
C ILE A 30 -15.27 5.41 -8.41
N GLY A 31 -15.30 6.37 -9.34
CA GLY A 31 -14.11 6.92 -9.99
C GLY A 31 -13.89 8.36 -9.58
N LEU A 32 -12.66 8.70 -9.18
CA LEU A 32 -12.24 10.08 -8.90
C LEU A 32 -11.40 10.60 -10.07
N THR A 33 -11.69 11.81 -10.53
CA THR A 33 -10.95 12.46 -11.61
C THR A 33 -10.57 13.88 -11.21
N SER A 34 -9.46 14.38 -11.75
CA SER A 34 -9.05 15.78 -11.59
C SER A 34 -9.35 16.53 -12.89
N PRO A 35 -10.36 17.42 -12.92
CA PRO A 35 -10.81 18.08 -14.16
C PRO A 35 -9.70 18.85 -14.89
N ASN A 36 -8.74 19.38 -14.14
CA ASN A 36 -7.66 20.22 -14.65
C ASN A 36 -6.28 19.53 -14.57
N GLY A 37 -6.23 18.21 -14.27
CA GLY A 37 -4.98 17.48 -14.08
C GLY A 37 -4.11 18.01 -12.92
N GLN A 38 -4.70 18.76 -11.99
CA GLN A 38 -3.99 19.32 -10.83
C GLN A 38 -3.52 18.24 -9.84
N PHE A 39 -4.14 17.06 -9.92
CA PHE A 39 -3.80 15.91 -9.10
C PHE A 39 -3.48 14.75 -10.03
N ASP A 40 -2.33 14.13 -9.81
CA ASP A 40 -1.95 12.90 -10.48
C ASP A 40 -2.71 11.70 -9.89
N GLU A 41 -2.61 10.56 -10.56
CA GLU A 41 -3.27 9.32 -10.15
C GLU A 41 -2.93 8.93 -8.71
N VAL A 42 -1.69 9.17 -8.30
CA VAL A 42 -1.19 8.85 -6.95
C VAL A 42 -1.87 9.73 -5.91
N ALA A 43 -1.94 11.04 -6.13
CA ALA A 43 -2.59 11.97 -5.21
C ALA A 43 -4.10 11.69 -5.09
N LEU A 44 -4.77 11.36 -6.20
CA LEU A 44 -6.18 11.00 -6.18
C LEU A 44 -6.42 9.67 -5.43
N ASN A 45 -5.53 8.69 -5.61
CA ASN A 45 -5.64 7.42 -4.91
C ASN A 45 -5.40 7.55 -3.40
N ASP A 46 -4.39 8.33 -3.00
CA ASP A 46 -4.16 8.65 -1.59
C ASP A 46 -5.36 9.38 -0.96
N TYR A 47 -5.94 10.34 -1.70
CA TYR A 47 -7.14 11.03 -1.26
C TYR A 47 -8.32 10.08 -1.05
N LEU A 48 -8.57 9.16 -2.00
CA LEU A 48 -9.59 8.12 -1.87
C LEU A 48 -9.35 7.23 -0.63
N ALA A 49 -8.12 6.75 -0.45
CA ALA A 49 -7.73 5.87 0.66
C ALA A 49 -8.00 6.51 2.03
N ARG A 50 -7.60 7.77 2.19
CA ARG A 50 -7.65 8.47 3.48
C ARG A 50 -9.02 9.05 3.81
N ASN A 51 -9.72 9.58 2.80
CA ASN A 51 -10.93 10.38 3.03
C ASN A 51 -12.22 9.66 2.65
N ILE A 52 -12.19 8.76 1.66
CA ILE A 52 -13.41 8.14 1.12
C ILE A 52 -13.58 6.71 1.62
N VAL A 53 -12.53 5.89 1.56
CA VAL A 53 -12.61 4.46 1.94
C VAL A 53 -13.05 4.30 3.39
N GLN A 54 -12.53 5.12 4.31
CA GLN A 54 -12.88 5.06 5.73
C GLN A 54 -14.34 5.43 5.98
N GLU A 55 -14.85 6.44 5.27
CA GLU A 55 -16.25 6.86 5.39
C GLU A 55 -17.21 5.82 4.82
N LEU A 56 -16.89 5.24 3.65
CA LEU A 56 -17.71 4.18 3.04
C LEU A 56 -17.78 2.93 3.94
N ARG A 57 -16.68 2.55 4.59
CA ARG A 57 -16.64 1.41 5.52
C ARG A 57 -17.49 1.59 6.77
N ARG A 58 -17.87 2.83 7.12
CA ARG A 58 -18.71 3.14 8.29
C ARG A 58 -20.20 3.11 7.98
N ILE A 59 -20.60 3.01 6.72
CA ILE A 59 -22.01 2.97 6.32
C ILE A 59 -22.56 1.58 6.57
N ASP A 60 -23.66 1.50 7.32
CA ASP A 60 -24.36 0.24 7.57
C ASP A 60 -24.76 -0.45 6.27
N GLY A 61 -24.40 -1.72 6.14
CA GLY A 61 -24.64 -2.52 4.94
C GLY A 61 -23.50 -2.52 3.92
N VAL A 62 -22.45 -1.71 4.11
CA VAL A 62 -21.22 -1.81 3.32
C VAL A 62 -20.35 -2.95 3.85
N GLY A 63 -20.32 -4.07 3.12
CA GLY A 63 -19.51 -5.24 3.50
C GLY A 63 -18.02 -5.10 3.19
N ARG A 64 -17.68 -4.62 1.98
CA ARG A 64 -16.29 -4.43 1.53
C ARG A 64 -16.17 -3.17 0.68
N VAL A 65 -15.10 -2.42 0.93
CA VAL A 65 -14.62 -1.35 0.04
C VAL A 65 -13.25 -1.77 -0.49
N GLN A 66 -13.13 -1.90 -1.80
CA GLN A 66 -11.88 -2.20 -2.49
C GLN A 66 -11.39 -0.94 -3.20
N LEU A 67 -10.17 -0.53 -2.89
CA LEU A 67 -9.49 0.57 -3.57
C LEU A 67 -8.79 0.03 -4.82
N PHE A 68 -9.07 0.65 -5.96
CA PHE A 68 -8.43 0.33 -7.24
C PHE A 68 -7.49 1.47 -7.62
N GLY A 69 -6.21 1.31 -7.32
CA GLY A 69 -5.18 2.28 -7.69
C GLY A 69 -3.80 1.85 -7.19
N ALA A 70 -2.74 2.44 -7.74
CA ALA A 70 -1.38 2.17 -7.30
C ALA A 70 -1.11 2.83 -5.93
N GLU A 71 -0.67 2.05 -4.94
CA GLU A 71 -0.19 2.59 -3.68
C GLU A 71 1.00 3.54 -3.91
N GLN A 72 1.11 4.60 -3.10
CA GLN A 72 2.25 5.50 -3.17
C GLN A 72 3.52 4.73 -2.76
N ALA A 73 4.44 4.59 -3.71
CA ALA A 73 5.74 3.97 -3.47
C ALA A 73 6.86 4.95 -3.85
N MET A 74 7.87 5.08 -3.00
CA MET A 74 9.11 5.75 -3.37
C MET A 74 9.85 4.89 -4.40
N ARG A 75 10.03 5.41 -5.61
CA ARG A 75 10.77 4.73 -6.69
C ARG A 75 12.18 5.30 -6.77
N VAL A 76 13.18 4.45 -6.54
CA VAL A 76 14.60 4.81 -6.68
C VAL A 76 15.11 4.28 -8.02
N TRP A 77 15.35 5.18 -8.97
CA TRP A 77 15.93 4.84 -10.28
C TRP A 77 17.44 5.02 -10.22
N VAL A 78 18.17 3.92 -10.37
CA VAL A 78 19.62 3.89 -10.13
C VAL A 78 20.37 3.84 -11.46
N ASP A 79 21.41 4.66 -11.57
CA ASP A 79 22.34 4.63 -12.70
C ASP A 79 23.52 3.68 -12.39
N PRO A 80 23.63 2.53 -13.08
CA PRO A 80 24.68 1.55 -12.80
C PRO A 80 26.08 2.09 -13.08
N ASN A 81 26.25 3.00 -14.05
CA ASN A 81 27.55 3.57 -14.37
C ASN A 81 28.05 4.47 -13.24
N LYS A 82 27.15 5.23 -12.62
CA LYS A 82 27.50 6.04 -11.44
C LYS A 82 27.82 5.18 -10.23
N LEU A 83 27.06 4.12 -9.98
CA LEU A 83 27.39 3.17 -8.91
C LEU A 83 28.80 2.62 -9.07
N THR A 84 29.14 2.14 -10.26
CA THR A 84 30.50 1.64 -10.54
C THR A 84 31.56 2.72 -10.40
N ALA A 85 31.29 3.95 -10.84
CA ALA A 85 32.22 5.08 -10.69
C ALA A 85 32.49 5.46 -9.22
N TYR A 86 31.50 5.26 -8.34
CA TYR A 86 31.66 5.44 -6.89
C TYR A 86 32.17 4.18 -6.16
N GLY A 87 32.43 3.09 -6.88
CA GLY A 87 32.84 1.82 -6.29
C GLY A 87 31.75 1.15 -5.43
N LEU A 88 30.48 1.52 -5.65
CA LEU A 88 29.33 1.04 -4.91
C LEU A 88 28.60 -0.09 -5.65
N THR A 89 28.04 -1.02 -4.89
CA THR A 89 27.18 -2.10 -5.36
C THR A 89 25.70 -1.78 -5.14
N MET A 90 24.82 -2.49 -5.86
CA MET A 90 23.37 -2.37 -5.63
C MET A 90 22.96 -2.78 -4.20
N ASN A 91 23.66 -3.74 -3.61
CA ASN A 91 23.39 -4.18 -2.24
C ASN A 91 23.73 -3.08 -1.22
N GLU A 92 24.84 -2.38 -1.38
CA GLU A 92 25.22 -1.26 -0.51
C GLU A 92 24.23 -0.10 -0.62
N LEU A 93 23.72 0.19 -1.81
CA LEU A 93 22.68 1.20 -2.00
C LEU A 93 21.37 0.82 -1.28
N ALA A 94 20.92 -0.42 -1.43
CA ALA A 94 19.71 -0.90 -0.76
C ALA A 94 19.85 -0.84 0.77
N GLN A 95 20.99 -1.31 1.30
CA GLN A 95 21.28 -1.23 2.73
C GLN A 95 21.33 0.21 3.25
N ALA A 96 21.92 1.14 2.48
CA ALA A 96 21.95 2.55 2.85
C ALA A 96 20.56 3.18 2.91
N ILE A 97 19.69 2.86 1.95
CA ILE A 97 18.28 3.30 1.95
C ILE A 97 17.55 2.75 3.17
N GLU A 98 17.70 1.45 3.49
CA GLU A 98 17.05 0.84 4.65
C GLU A 98 17.52 1.45 5.97
N GLN A 99 18.82 1.69 6.13
CA GLN A 99 19.39 2.29 7.34
C GLN A 99 18.96 3.75 7.53
N GLN A 100 18.84 4.52 6.46
CA GLN A 100 18.48 5.94 6.52
C GLN A 100 16.97 6.19 6.47
N ASN A 101 16.19 5.24 5.97
CA ASN A 101 14.72 5.26 6.04
C ASN A 101 14.21 4.74 7.39
N ALA A 102 15.02 4.88 8.45
CA ALA A 102 14.62 4.62 9.82
C ALA A 102 13.84 5.82 10.35
N SER A 103 12.61 5.58 10.83
CA SER A 103 11.84 6.59 11.54
C SER A 103 12.50 6.86 12.88
N ILE A 104 13.28 7.93 12.98
CA ILE A 104 13.78 8.41 14.27
C ILE A 104 12.58 8.97 15.01
N ALA A 105 12.03 8.22 15.96
CA ALA A 105 11.06 8.77 16.91
C ALA A 105 11.77 9.87 17.72
N PRO A 106 11.28 11.12 17.70
CA PRO A 106 11.83 12.13 18.59
C PRO A 106 11.26 11.88 20.00
N GLY A 107 11.93 11.02 20.78
CA GLY A 107 11.70 10.83 22.22
C GLY A 107 10.71 9.73 22.59
#